data_AF-A0A914CZK6-F1
#
_entry.id   AF-A0A914CZK6-F1
#
_cell.length_a   1.000
_cell.length_b   1.000
_cell.length_c   1.000
_cell.angle_alpha   90.00
_cell.angle_beta   90.00
_cell.angle_gamma   90.00
#
_symmetry.space_group_name_H-M   'P 1'
#
loop_
_entity.id
_entity.type
_entity.pdbx_description
1 polymer ?
#
loop_
_entity_poly.entity_id
_entity_poly.type
_entity_poly.pdbx_seq_one_letter_code
_entity_poly.pdbx_strand_id
1 'polypeptide(L)'
;MGQLSRTNAIKQPLSSFPEWTSTHGIPQVGRSRKLYCMGFWAIITLIAAALLIWQTVLLILQYYHYDVSVQIELKFEQRAFPAVTVCNLNPYRKSVVYNFPKVKRLMDTYEYTMKSISCGADPTCYMATNATLEQYRTMYGFQGIYDTAALQTRAKNILGLEIAGYNITDAVDKIGDFIQGCSFNTQDCDMTNDWETYIDPKMGSCFAFNTNATHMAQRAGPIYGLRVVLKTNISEFLATSDAAGMRVIVYDQGEKPFPDIFGYNVQTGSSSSIGVTFVDMSRLAEPYGQCTDDKPDNYLYDLAYSTEGCQRSIYQQEMIDNCNCYDPSYPIPAGSNATVCVIPDDFACWARLTNLSSSDNSCTQPCNEGVYEVTVSSAKWPSGSVTQVGNCIEGEYDESCLTVFKVFF
;
A
#
# COMPACT_ATOMS: atom_id res chain seq x y z
N MET A 1 70.45 49.39 -13.43
CA MET A 1 69.24 48.53 -13.50
C MET A 1 69.13 48.00 -14.92
N GLY A 2 69.79 46.88 -15.21
CA GLY A 2 69.69 46.24 -16.52
C GLY A 2 68.36 45.53 -16.61
N GLN A 3 67.47 45.97 -17.50
CA GLN A 3 66.24 45.25 -17.80
C GLN A 3 66.64 43.86 -18.30
N LEU A 4 66.52 42.85 -17.44
CA LEU A 4 66.46 41.45 -17.86
C LEU A 4 65.40 41.41 -18.96
N SER A 5 65.84 41.24 -20.20
CA SER A 5 64.96 41.08 -21.33
C SER A 5 63.94 40.01 -20.93
N ARG A 6 62.65 40.36 -20.94
CA ARG A 6 61.54 39.52 -20.43
C ARG A 6 61.64 38.07 -20.92
N THR A 7 62.17 37.88 -22.12
CA THR A 7 62.45 36.59 -22.76
C THR A 7 63.48 35.73 -22.03
N ASN A 8 64.55 36.30 -21.46
CA ASN A 8 65.57 35.52 -20.75
C ASN A 8 65.10 35.07 -19.36
N ALA A 9 64.28 35.90 -18.69
CA ALA A 9 63.65 35.54 -17.42
C ALA A 9 62.65 34.37 -17.57
N ILE A 10 62.03 34.23 -18.75
CA ILE A 10 61.11 33.12 -19.06
C ILE A 10 61.87 31.88 -19.58
N LYS A 11 62.93 32.06 -20.36
CA LYS A 11 63.69 30.94 -20.94
C LYS A 11 64.42 30.08 -19.89
N GLN A 12 64.98 30.70 -18.85
CA GLN A 12 65.75 29.97 -17.83
C GLN A 12 64.92 28.92 -17.06
N PRO A 13 63.71 29.23 -16.56
CA PRO A 13 62.83 28.23 -15.94
C PRO A 13 62.38 27.14 -16.92
N LEU A 14 62.03 27.48 -18.17
CA LEU A 14 61.59 26.51 -19.17
C LEU A 14 62.70 25.55 -19.58
N SER A 15 63.96 26.00 -19.66
CA SER A 15 65.09 25.13 -20.02
C SER A 15 65.49 24.16 -18.90
N SER A 16 65.27 24.52 -17.63
CA SER A 16 65.59 23.65 -16.49
C SER A 16 64.42 22.75 -16.06
N PHE A 17 63.19 23.05 -16.50
CA PHE A 17 61.97 22.30 -16.14
C PHE A 17 62.05 20.78 -16.33
N PRO A 18 62.60 20.24 -17.43
CA PRO A 18 62.72 18.79 -17.62
C PRO A 18 63.64 18.09 -16.59
N GLU A 19 64.45 18.83 -15.85
CA GLU A 19 65.42 18.25 -14.90
C GLU A 19 64.83 17.99 -13.52
N TRP A 20 63.77 18.72 -13.13
CA TRP A 20 63.17 18.66 -11.80
C TRP A 20 61.67 18.32 -11.79
N THR A 21 61.02 18.19 -12.95
CA THR A 21 59.63 17.73 -13.03
C THR A 21 59.49 16.25 -12.61
N SER A 22 58.40 15.92 -11.91
CA SER A 22 58.03 14.55 -11.54
C SER A 22 57.33 13.79 -12.67
N THR A 23 57.03 14.44 -13.79
CA THR A 23 56.42 13.79 -14.95
C THR A 23 57.42 12.83 -15.59
N HIS A 24 56.98 11.64 -15.98
CA HIS A 24 57.89 10.62 -16.52
C HIS A 24 58.34 10.89 -17.97
N GLY A 25 57.50 11.57 -18.76
CA GLY A 25 57.74 11.79 -20.19
C GLY A 25 58.60 13.02 -20.52
N ILE A 26 58.40 14.14 -19.82
CA ILE A 26 59.03 15.43 -20.12
C ILE A 26 60.56 15.43 -19.92
N PRO A 27 61.13 14.79 -18.87
CA PRO A 27 62.58 14.65 -18.72
C PRO A 27 63.25 13.92 -19.88
N GLN A 28 62.57 12.92 -20.47
CA GLN A 28 63.11 12.13 -21.59
C GLN A 28 63.12 12.94 -22.89
N VAL A 29 62.13 13.83 -23.08
CA VAL A 29 62.12 14.81 -24.18
C VAL A 29 63.27 15.80 -24.01
N GLY A 30 63.46 16.37 -22.81
CA GLY A 30 64.49 17.38 -22.55
C GLY A 30 65.94 16.85 -22.57
N ARG A 31 66.16 15.59 -22.20
CA ARG A 31 67.50 14.95 -22.19
C ARG A 31 67.92 14.38 -23.55
N SER A 32 66.98 14.24 -24.50
CA SER A 32 67.25 13.64 -25.81
C SER A 32 68.04 14.57 -26.73
N ARG A 33 69.21 14.12 -27.20
CA ARG A 33 70.06 14.91 -28.13
C ARG A 33 69.67 14.80 -29.60
N LYS A 34 68.95 13.74 -29.98
CA LYS A 34 68.57 13.45 -31.36
C LYS A 34 67.09 13.76 -31.61
N LEU A 35 66.79 14.41 -32.73
CA LEU A 35 65.45 14.91 -33.04
C LEU A 35 64.38 13.79 -33.06
N TYR A 36 64.72 12.61 -33.57
CA TYR A 36 63.79 11.48 -33.63
C TYR A 36 63.47 10.89 -32.25
N CYS A 37 64.44 10.83 -31.33
CA CYS A 37 64.21 10.41 -29.94
C CYS A 37 63.32 11.41 -29.20
N MET A 38 63.56 12.70 -29.41
CA MET A 38 62.75 13.78 -28.85
C MET A 38 61.29 13.68 -29.36
N GLY A 39 61.10 13.47 -30.66
CA GLY A 39 59.78 13.27 -31.27
C GLY A 39 59.06 12.03 -30.74
N PHE A 40 59.75 10.90 -30.62
CA PHE A 40 59.19 9.66 -30.06
C PHE A 40 58.68 9.85 -28.63
N TRP A 41 59.50 10.41 -27.73
CA TRP A 41 59.10 10.65 -26.34
C TRP A 41 57.99 11.70 -26.22
N ALA A 42 57.99 12.72 -27.07
CA ALA A 42 56.92 13.71 -27.12
C ALA A 42 55.59 13.08 -27.54
N ILE A 43 55.57 12.26 -28.60
CA ILE A 43 54.36 11.57 -29.08
C ILE A 43 53.79 10.64 -28.01
N ILE A 44 54.63 9.79 -27.40
CA ILE A 44 54.17 8.87 -26.35
C ILE A 44 53.62 9.62 -25.14
N THR A 45 54.30 10.69 -24.72
CA THR A 45 53.84 11.51 -23.59
C THR A 45 52.50 12.18 -23.88
N LEU A 46 52.30 12.67 -25.11
CA LEU A 46 51.02 13.26 -25.54
C LEU A 46 49.90 12.21 -25.63
N ILE A 47 50.17 11.01 -26.17
CA ILE A 47 49.19 9.91 -26.22
C ILE A 47 48.81 9.48 -24.80
N ALA A 48 49.78 9.30 -23.90
CA ALA A 48 49.52 8.94 -22.52
C ALA A 48 48.70 10.01 -21.78
N ALA A 49 49.01 11.30 -22.01
CA ALA A 49 48.22 12.40 -21.48
C ALA A 49 46.78 12.42 -22.03
N ALA A 50 46.60 12.18 -23.33
CA ALA A 50 45.27 12.11 -23.95
C ALA A 50 44.44 10.94 -23.41
N LEU A 51 45.04 9.75 -23.27
CA LEU A 51 44.38 8.58 -22.67
C LEU A 51 44.04 8.81 -21.20
N LEU A 52 44.92 9.46 -20.44
CA LEU A 52 44.65 9.81 -19.05
C LEU A 52 43.47 10.79 -18.94
N ILE A 53 43.44 11.85 -19.76
CA ILE A 53 42.33 12.80 -19.79
C ILE A 53 41.04 12.09 -20.17
N TRP A 54 41.07 11.25 -21.22
CA TRP A 54 39.92 10.46 -21.65
C TRP A 54 39.38 9.56 -20.54
N GLN A 55 40.24 8.77 -19.90
CA GLN A 55 39.86 7.88 -18.80
C GLN A 55 39.33 8.66 -17.59
N THR A 56 39.92 9.82 -17.29
CA THR A 56 39.48 10.68 -16.19
C THR A 56 38.09 11.24 -16.47
N VAL A 57 37.82 11.71 -17.70
CA VAL A 57 36.49 12.16 -18.11
C VAL A 57 35.48 11.03 -17.99
N LEU A 58 35.82 9.82 -18.45
CA LEU A 58 34.93 8.66 -18.30
C LEU A 58 34.61 8.34 -16.84
N LEU A 59 35.61 8.33 -15.95
CA LEU A 59 35.40 8.09 -14.52
C LEU A 59 34.55 9.18 -13.86
N ILE A 60 34.74 10.45 -14.24
CA ILE A 60 33.93 11.55 -13.75
C ILE A 60 32.47 11.40 -14.23
N LEU A 61 32.26 11.07 -15.52
CA LEU A 61 30.92 10.83 -16.06
C LEU A 61 30.24 9.65 -15.36
N GLN A 62 30.98 8.57 -15.08
CA GLN A 62 30.48 7.42 -14.35
C GLN A 62 30.12 7.77 -12.89
N TYR A 63 30.94 8.59 -12.22
CA TYR A 63 30.64 9.07 -10.87
C TYR A 63 29.34 9.90 -10.82
N TYR A 64 29.12 10.78 -11.80
CA TYR A 64 27.90 11.59 -11.92
C TYR A 64 26.70 10.84 -12.52
N HIS A 65 26.87 9.57 -12.90
CA HIS A 65 25.74 8.73 -13.30
C HIS A 65 24.95 8.22 -12.09
N TYR A 66 25.53 8.29 -10.88
CA TYR A 66 24.91 7.85 -9.61
C TYR A 66 24.38 6.40 -9.64
N ASP A 67 25.11 5.49 -10.31
CA ASP A 67 24.75 4.08 -10.38
C ASP A 67 24.65 3.43 -8.99
N VAL A 68 23.59 2.65 -8.78
CA VAL A 68 23.32 1.90 -7.55
C VAL A 68 23.44 0.39 -7.77
N SER A 69 23.79 -0.34 -6.71
CA SER A 69 23.84 -1.81 -6.71
C SER A 69 23.04 -2.38 -5.55
N VAL A 70 22.36 -3.50 -5.76
CA VAL A 70 21.55 -4.17 -4.74
C VAL A 70 22.39 -5.22 -4.02
N GLN A 71 22.37 -5.22 -2.69
CA GLN A 71 23.00 -6.24 -1.86
C GLN A 71 21.92 -6.99 -1.08
N ILE A 72 21.95 -8.32 -1.15
CA ILE A 72 20.99 -9.19 -0.45
C ILE A 72 21.75 -9.94 0.64
N GLU A 73 21.28 -9.80 1.87
CA GLU A 73 21.84 -10.50 3.05
C GLU A 73 20.73 -11.29 3.74
N LEU A 74 21.00 -12.56 4.03
CA LEU A 74 20.08 -13.40 4.81
C LEU A 74 20.47 -13.36 6.28
N LYS A 75 19.58 -12.84 7.13
CA LYS A 75 19.79 -12.78 8.59
C LYS A 75 18.85 -13.73 9.32
N PHE A 76 19.39 -14.52 10.25
CA PHE A 76 18.63 -15.40 11.13
C PHE A 76 18.58 -14.80 12.53
N GLU A 77 17.69 -13.83 12.72
CA GLU A 77 17.49 -13.14 14.00
C GLU A 77 16.10 -13.45 14.57
N GLN A 78 15.99 -13.47 15.89
CA GLN A 78 14.68 -13.52 16.53
C GLN A 78 13.99 -12.17 16.34
N ARG A 79 12.79 -12.21 15.76
CA ARG A 79 11.97 -11.04 15.47
C ARG A 79 10.62 -11.13 16.18
N ALA A 80 10.01 -9.99 16.44
CA ALA A 80 8.60 -9.95 16.79
C ALA A 80 7.78 -10.68 15.72
N PHE A 81 6.74 -11.39 16.13
CA PHE A 81 5.75 -11.87 15.18
C PHE A 81 5.10 -10.62 14.50
N PRO A 82 4.75 -10.63 13.21
CA PRO A 82 4.12 -9.48 12.58
C PRO A 82 2.82 -9.06 13.25
N ALA A 83 2.38 -7.83 12.98
CA ALA A 83 1.00 -7.45 13.24
C ALA A 83 0.11 -8.11 12.18
N VAL A 84 -1.00 -8.72 12.63
CA VAL A 84 -1.96 -9.40 11.75
C VAL A 84 -3.35 -8.83 11.94
N THR A 85 -3.87 -8.17 10.91
CA THR A 85 -5.24 -7.66 10.92
C THR A 85 -6.16 -8.60 10.15
N VAL A 86 -7.32 -8.86 10.74
CA VAL A 86 -8.45 -9.56 10.10
C VAL A 86 -9.68 -8.66 10.07
N CYS A 87 -10.28 -8.51 8.89
CA CYS A 87 -11.51 -7.73 8.68
C CYS A 87 -12.57 -8.59 7.99
N ASN A 88 -13.85 -8.33 8.25
CA ASN A 88 -14.93 -8.90 7.46
C ASN A 88 -14.99 -8.19 6.09
N LEU A 89 -15.23 -8.94 4.99
CA LEU A 89 -15.48 -8.31 3.68
C LEU A 89 -16.85 -7.63 3.61
N ASN A 90 -17.73 -7.91 4.58
CA ASN A 90 -18.95 -7.15 4.80
C ASN A 90 -18.72 -6.06 5.86
N PRO A 91 -18.73 -4.76 5.49
CA PRO A 91 -18.45 -3.70 6.45
C PRO A 91 -19.56 -3.50 7.47
N TYR A 92 -20.82 -3.79 7.09
CA TYR A 92 -21.98 -3.55 7.94
C TYR A 92 -23.06 -4.62 7.78
N ARG A 93 -23.71 -5.00 8.89
CA ARG A 93 -24.86 -5.90 8.95
C ARG A 93 -26.05 -5.30 8.23
N LYS A 94 -26.51 -6.00 7.18
CA LYS A 94 -27.65 -5.62 6.33
C LYS A 94 -28.90 -5.27 7.14
N SER A 95 -29.25 -6.11 8.12
CA SER A 95 -30.45 -5.94 8.95
C SER A 95 -30.48 -4.62 9.74
N VAL A 96 -29.31 -4.05 10.05
CA VAL A 96 -29.18 -2.79 10.79
C VAL A 96 -29.17 -1.61 9.85
N VAL A 97 -28.28 -1.61 8.85
CA VAL A 97 -28.10 -0.42 7.99
C VAL A 97 -29.24 -0.17 7.02
N TYR A 98 -30.06 -1.17 6.70
CA TYR A 98 -31.30 -0.97 5.93
C TYR A 98 -32.37 -0.18 6.71
N ASN A 99 -32.20 0.05 8.02
CA ASN A 99 -33.05 0.96 8.78
C ASN A 99 -32.66 2.43 8.60
N PHE A 100 -31.46 2.71 8.06
CA PHE A 100 -31.03 4.07 7.77
C PHE A 100 -31.62 4.51 6.42
N PRO A 101 -32.49 5.55 6.37
CA PRO A 101 -33.24 5.88 5.16
C PRO A 101 -32.37 6.18 3.93
N LYS A 102 -31.21 6.83 4.13
CA LYS A 102 -30.29 7.16 3.04
C LYS A 102 -29.57 5.92 2.51
N VAL A 103 -29.10 5.05 3.42
CA VAL A 103 -28.44 3.79 3.04
C VAL A 103 -29.43 2.85 2.35
N LYS A 104 -30.65 2.70 2.86
CA LYS A 104 -31.69 1.89 2.22
C LYS A 104 -31.97 2.36 0.79
N ARG A 105 -32.14 3.68 0.61
CA ARG A 105 -32.35 4.29 -0.70
C ARG A 105 -31.20 3.97 -1.67
N LEU A 106 -29.95 4.12 -1.21
CA LEU A 106 -28.76 3.78 -2.00
C LEU A 106 -28.76 2.32 -2.42
N MET A 107 -29.01 1.41 -1.48
CA MET A 107 -29.01 -0.04 -1.73
C MET A 107 -30.14 -0.46 -2.69
N ASP A 108 -31.36 0.03 -2.47
CA ASP A 108 -32.50 -0.24 -3.36
C ASP A 108 -32.21 0.28 -4.79
N THR A 109 -31.58 1.44 -4.92
CA THR A 109 -31.21 2.04 -6.21
C THR A 109 -30.08 1.26 -6.90
N TYR A 110 -29.10 0.79 -6.13
CA TYR A 110 -28.01 -0.04 -6.62
C TYR A 110 -28.52 -1.40 -7.11
N GLU A 111 -29.33 -2.11 -6.32
CA GLU A 111 -29.92 -3.40 -6.70
C GLU A 111 -30.80 -3.26 -7.96
N TYR A 112 -31.61 -2.20 -8.03
CA TYR A 112 -32.39 -1.87 -9.22
C TYR A 112 -31.51 -1.62 -10.45
N THR A 113 -30.44 -0.84 -10.29
CA THR A 113 -29.53 -0.54 -11.41
C THR A 113 -28.77 -1.79 -11.84
N MET A 114 -28.27 -2.59 -10.90
CA MET A 114 -27.57 -3.85 -11.18
C MET A 114 -28.46 -4.80 -11.97
N LYS A 115 -29.72 -4.94 -11.55
CA LYS A 115 -30.71 -5.74 -12.28
C LYS A 115 -30.93 -5.18 -13.69
N SER A 116 -31.03 -3.86 -13.84
CA SER A 116 -31.20 -3.21 -15.15
C SER A 116 -30.03 -3.48 -16.11
N ILE A 117 -28.79 -3.47 -15.59
CA ILE A 117 -27.58 -3.79 -16.36
C ILE A 117 -27.56 -5.28 -16.72
N SER A 118 -27.85 -6.16 -15.74
CA SER A 118 -27.83 -7.61 -15.96
C SER A 118 -28.85 -8.09 -16.99
N CYS A 119 -29.98 -7.38 -17.11
CA CYS A 119 -31.02 -7.69 -18.09
C CYS A 119 -30.67 -7.22 -19.50
N GLY A 120 -29.79 -6.23 -19.66
CA GLY A 120 -29.27 -5.80 -20.95
C GLY A 120 -30.38 -5.58 -22.00
N ALA A 121 -30.25 -6.27 -23.13
CA ALA A 121 -31.22 -6.27 -24.23
C ALA A 121 -32.14 -7.49 -24.24
N ASP A 122 -32.19 -8.29 -23.17
CA ASP A 122 -33.01 -9.50 -23.10
C ASP A 122 -34.51 -9.12 -23.11
N PRO A 123 -35.25 -9.46 -24.18
CA PRO A 123 -36.67 -9.12 -24.29
C PRO A 123 -37.56 -9.90 -23.31
N THR A 124 -37.01 -10.94 -22.64
CA THR A 124 -37.72 -11.73 -21.63
C THR A 124 -37.52 -11.19 -20.21
N CYS A 125 -36.49 -10.37 -19.97
CA CYS A 125 -36.34 -9.67 -18.70
C CYS A 125 -37.21 -8.40 -18.67
N TYR A 126 -38.45 -8.56 -18.25
CA TYR A 126 -39.32 -7.43 -17.94
C TYR A 126 -38.92 -6.80 -16.59
N MET A 127 -38.36 -5.59 -16.63
CA MET A 127 -38.22 -4.74 -15.45
C MET A 127 -39.27 -3.63 -15.48
N ALA A 128 -40.14 -3.62 -14.47
CA ALA A 128 -41.04 -2.49 -14.26
C ALA A 128 -40.20 -1.23 -13.96
N THR A 129 -40.43 -0.16 -14.71
CA THR A 129 -39.78 1.12 -14.48
C THR A 129 -40.29 1.71 -13.17
N ASN A 130 -39.37 2.07 -12.28
CA ASN A 130 -39.70 2.73 -11.03
C ASN A 130 -39.19 4.17 -11.08
N ALA A 131 -40.10 5.12 -11.28
CA ALA A 131 -39.76 6.53 -11.50
C ALA A 131 -38.93 7.14 -10.34
N THR A 132 -39.17 6.71 -9.10
CA THR A 132 -38.40 7.21 -7.94
C THR A 132 -36.98 6.67 -7.93
N LEU A 133 -36.78 5.38 -8.25
CA LEU A 133 -35.45 4.77 -8.34
C LEU A 133 -34.65 5.29 -9.52
N GLU A 134 -35.29 5.61 -10.67
CA GLU A 134 -34.61 6.28 -11.78
C GLU A 134 -34.13 7.68 -11.39
N GLN A 135 -34.91 8.44 -10.62
CA GLN A 135 -34.47 9.74 -10.10
C GLN A 135 -33.24 9.59 -9.20
N TYR A 136 -33.23 8.59 -8.31
CA TYR A 136 -32.06 8.31 -7.46
C TYR A 136 -30.88 7.77 -8.23
N ARG A 137 -31.11 7.00 -9.30
CA ARG A 137 -30.06 6.51 -10.20
C ARG A 137 -29.31 7.67 -10.87
N THR A 138 -30.02 8.73 -11.27
CA THR A 138 -29.38 9.96 -11.77
C THR A 138 -28.68 10.71 -10.63
N MET A 139 -29.30 10.81 -9.45
CA MET A 139 -28.73 11.48 -8.27
C MET A 139 -27.38 10.90 -7.82
N TYR A 140 -27.28 9.58 -7.74
CA TYR A 140 -26.05 8.87 -7.37
C TYR A 140 -25.07 8.71 -8.55
N GLY A 141 -25.41 9.25 -9.72
CA GLY A 141 -24.61 9.14 -10.94
C GLY A 141 -24.40 7.69 -11.40
N PHE A 142 -25.38 6.82 -11.22
CA PHE A 142 -25.39 5.45 -11.73
C PHE A 142 -25.81 5.38 -13.22
N GLN A 143 -26.37 6.47 -13.75
CA GLN A 143 -26.74 6.56 -15.15
C GLN A 143 -25.51 6.51 -16.06
N GLY A 144 -25.57 5.69 -17.12
CA GLY A 144 -24.47 5.53 -18.08
C GLY A 144 -23.33 4.61 -17.62
N ILE A 145 -23.42 4.02 -16.43
CA ILE A 145 -22.54 2.94 -16.00
C ILE A 145 -23.13 1.61 -16.47
N TYR A 146 -22.35 0.85 -17.25
CA TYR A 146 -22.72 -0.49 -17.72
C TYR A 146 -21.84 -1.58 -17.11
N ASP A 147 -20.65 -1.22 -16.61
CA ASP A 147 -19.81 -2.15 -15.89
C ASP A 147 -20.29 -2.30 -14.43
N THR A 148 -20.66 -3.52 -14.07
CA THR A 148 -21.13 -3.87 -12.73
C THR A 148 -20.06 -3.61 -11.65
N ALA A 149 -18.78 -3.76 -11.97
CA ALA A 149 -17.69 -3.49 -11.04
C ALA A 149 -17.53 -1.98 -10.78
N ALA A 150 -17.56 -1.16 -11.83
CA ALA A 150 -17.57 0.30 -11.69
C ALA A 150 -18.80 0.81 -10.91
N LEU A 151 -19.99 0.22 -11.16
CA LEU A 151 -21.21 0.55 -10.43
C LEU A 151 -21.06 0.23 -8.93
N GLN A 152 -20.54 -0.97 -8.63
CA GLN A 152 -20.30 -1.41 -7.26
C GLN A 152 -19.29 -0.53 -6.53
N THR A 153 -18.17 -0.18 -7.16
CA THR A 153 -17.17 0.74 -6.58
C THR A 153 -17.79 2.10 -6.27
N ARG A 154 -18.59 2.66 -7.19
CA ARG A 154 -19.29 3.92 -6.93
C ARG A 154 -20.29 3.80 -5.77
N ALA A 155 -21.06 2.72 -5.72
CA ALA A 155 -22.00 2.47 -4.63
C ALA A 155 -21.29 2.30 -3.28
N LYS A 156 -20.15 1.58 -3.21
CA LYS A 156 -19.33 1.44 -2.00
C LYS A 156 -18.79 2.79 -1.52
N ASN A 157 -18.28 3.62 -2.43
CA ASN A 157 -17.77 4.94 -2.07
C ASN A 157 -18.88 5.86 -1.55
N ILE A 158 -20.06 5.86 -2.19
CA ILE A 158 -21.22 6.62 -1.74
C ILE A 158 -21.76 6.10 -0.40
N LEU A 159 -21.70 4.80 -0.15
CA LEU A 159 -22.10 4.21 1.12
C LEU A 159 -21.32 4.83 2.29
N GLY A 160 -20.01 5.06 2.13
CA GLY A 160 -19.18 5.76 3.12
C GLY A 160 -19.71 7.15 3.46
N LEU A 161 -20.12 7.93 2.44
CA LEU A 161 -20.74 9.25 2.64
C LEU A 161 -22.08 9.15 3.37
N GLU A 162 -22.94 8.23 2.94
CA GLU A 162 -24.32 8.12 3.44
C GLU A 162 -24.38 7.56 4.87
N ILE A 163 -23.39 6.76 5.27
CA ILE A 163 -23.35 6.15 6.60
C ILE A 163 -22.70 7.04 7.67
N ALA A 164 -21.86 8.00 7.28
CA ALA A 164 -21.05 8.81 8.19
C ALA A 164 -21.86 9.59 9.24
N GLY A 165 -23.13 9.90 8.97
CA GLY A 165 -24.03 10.59 9.90
C GLY A 165 -24.77 9.70 10.90
N TYR A 166 -24.57 8.38 10.86
CA TYR A 166 -25.31 7.40 11.67
C TYR A 166 -24.43 6.74 12.73
N ASN A 167 -25.06 6.28 13.83
CA ASN A 167 -24.38 5.42 14.79
C ASN A 167 -24.30 3.99 14.25
N ILE A 168 -23.08 3.50 14.03
CA ILE A 168 -22.80 2.19 13.40
C ILE A 168 -22.41 1.10 14.40
N THR A 169 -22.41 1.36 15.71
CA THR A 169 -21.91 0.39 16.71
C THR A 169 -22.59 -0.97 16.66
N ASP A 170 -23.89 -1.01 16.34
CA ASP A 170 -24.65 -2.25 16.21
C ASP A 170 -24.61 -2.82 14.79
N ALA A 171 -24.18 -2.02 13.82
CA ALA A 171 -24.06 -2.41 12.43
C ALA A 171 -22.74 -3.13 12.13
N VAL A 172 -21.69 -2.93 12.94
CA VAL A 172 -20.39 -3.55 12.74
C VAL A 172 -20.22 -4.81 13.60
N ASP A 173 -19.30 -5.69 13.20
CA ASP A 173 -19.05 -6.92 13.94
C ASP A 173 -18.28 -6.71 15.23
N LYS A 174 -18.62 -7.50 16.25
CA LYS A 174 -17.91 -7.54 17.53
C LYS A 174 -16.88 -8.66 17.50
N ILE A 175 -15.76 -8.48 18.21
CA ILE A 175 -14.65 -9.44 18.22
C ILE A 175 -15.11 -10.86 18.58
N GLY A 176 -15.98 -11.04 19.57
CA GLY A 176 -16.47 -12.36 20.00
C GLY A 176 -17.45 -13.03 19.02
N ASP A 177 -18.09 -12.26 18.15
CA ASP A 177 -18.95 -12.80 17.08
C ASP A 177 -18.08 -13.23 15.89
N PHE A 178 -17.02 -12.47 15.61
CA PHE A 178 -16.15 -12.68 14.46
C PHE A 178 -15.03 -13.69 14.71
N ILE A 179 -14.35 -13.62 15.86
CA ILE A 179 -13.25 -14.51 16.27
C ILE A 179 -13.79 -15.56 17.25
N GLN A 180 -13.95 -16.78 16.76
CA GLN A 180 -14.49 -17.91 17.53
C GLN A 180 -13.41 -18.71 18.28
N GLY A 181 -12.15 -18.58 17.87
CA GLY A 181 -11.02 -19.21 18.55
C GLY A 181 -9.71 -18.58 18.12
N CYS A 182 -8.77 -18.47 19.05
CA CYS A 182 -7.43 -17.93 18.80
C CYS A 182 -6.42 -18.72 19.62
N SER A 183 -5.31 -19.12 18.99
CA SER A 183 -4.14 -19.63 19.69
C SER A 183 -2.87 -19.12 19.04
N PHE A 184 -1.90 -18.72 19.85
CA PHE A 184 -0.56 -18.37 19.41
C PHE A 184 0.46 -19.22 20.17
N ASN A 185 1.44 -19.79 19.47
CA ASN A 185 2.48 -20.63 20.07
C ASN A 185 1.92 -21.72 21.01
N THR A 186 0.90 -22.45 20.54
CA THR A 186 0.17 -23.51 21.29
C THR A 186 -0.57 -23.09 22.55
N GLN A 187 -0.72 -21.79 22.82
CA GLN A 187 -1.46 -21.25 23.94
C GLN A 187 -2.65 -20.44 23.46
N ASP A 188 -3.73 -20.41 24.24
CA ASP A 188 -4.89 -19.58 23.93
C ASP A 188 -4.50 -18.10 23.99
N CYS A 189 -4.99 -17.31 23.03
CA CYS A 189 -4.74 -15.87 23.02
C CYS A 189 -5.51 -15.17 24.15
N ASP A 190 -4.94 -14.10 24.68
CA ASP A 190 -5.67 -13.16 25.53
C ASP A 190 -6.47 -12.20 24.63
N MET A 191 -7.77 -12.48 24.49
CA MET A 191 -8.66 -11.68 23.63
C MET A 191 -8.78 -10.20 24.02
N THR A 192 -8.32 -9.80 25.21
CA THR A 192 -8.37 -8.40 25.67
C THR A 192 -7.06 -7.66 25.39
N ASN A 193 -5.92 -8.33 25.53
CA ASN A 193 -4.59 -7.70 25.45
C ASN A 193 -3.87 -7.98 24.12
N ASP A 194 -4.17 -9.09 23.47
CA ASP A 194 -3.49 -9.49 22.23
C ASP A 194 -4.11 -8.85 20.98
N TRP A 195 -5.35 -8.37 21.09
CA TRP A 195 -6.15 -7.86 19.98
C TRP A 195 -6.58 -6.41 20.20
N GLU A 196 -6.42 -5.60 19.17
CA GLU A 196 -6.91 -4.23 19.09
C GLU A 196 -8.06 -4.16 18.08
N THR A 197 -9.18 -3.55 18.46
CA THR A 197 -10.31 -3.32 17.54
C THR A 197 -10.26 -1.91 17.00
N TYR A 198 -10.40 -1.77 15.69
CA TYR A 198 -10.58 -0.47 15.05
C TYR A 198 -11.61 -0.55 13.93
N ILE A 199 -12.19 0.60 13.58
CA ILE A 199 -13.15 0.70 12.49
C ILE A 199 -12.44 1.25 11.26
N ASP A 200 -12.40 0.46 10.20
CA ASP A 200 -12.03 0.92 8.87
C ASP A 200 -13.28 1.43 8.14
N PRO A 201 -13.26 2.64 7.55
CA PRO A 201 -14.44 3.19 6.90
C PRO A 201 -15.00 2.36 5.73
N LYS A 202 -14.15 1.56 5.06
CA LYS A 202 -14.54 0.74 3.91
C LYS A 202 -14.76 -0.72 4.29
N MET A 203 -14.07 -1.25 5.29
CA MET A 203 -14.14 -2.66 5.72
C MET A 203 -14.94 -2.90 7.01
N GLY A 204 -15.37 -1.85 7.72
CA GLY A 204 -16.11 -1.99 8.98
C GLY A 204 -15.19 -2.34 10.14
N SER A 205 -15.58 -3.30 10.99
CA SER A 205 -14.73 -3.71 12.11
C SER A 205 -13.57 -4.59 11.66
N CYS A 206 -12.37 -4.19 12.07
CA CYS A 206 -11.12 -4.90 11.90
C CYS A 206 -10.49 -5.19 13.27
N PHE A 207 -9.84 -6.34 13.37
CA PHE A 207 -9.18 -6.80 14.60
C PHE A 207 -7.70 -7.06 14.31
N ALA A 208 -6.82 -6.35 15.00
CA ALA A 208 -5.37 -6.42 14.81
C ALA A 208 -4.71 -7.17 15.97
N PHE A 209 -4.02 -8.26 15.65
CA PHE A 209 -3.20 -9.02 16.58
C PHE A 209 -1.78 -8.45 16.64
N ASN A 210 -1.21 -8.37 17.84
CA ASN A 210 0.21 -8.05 18.06
C ASN A 210 0.71 -6.70 17.51
N THR A 211 -0.12 -5.65 17.62
CA THR A 211 0.27 -4.28 17.24
C THR A 211 1.39 -3.71 18.11
N ASN A 212 1.49 -4.18 19.37
CA ASN A 212 2.50 -3.74 20.35
C ASN A 212 3.78 -4.61 20.40
N ALA A 213 3.98 -5.53 19.45
CA ALA A 213 5.15 -6.42 19.38
C ALA A 213 5.39 -7.25 20.66
N THR A 214 4.33 -7.63 21.39
CA THR A 214 4.43 -8.44 22.62
C THR A 214 4.71 -9.92 22.33
N HIS A 215 4.28 -10.40 21.16
CA HIS A 215 4.48 -11.78 20.71
C HIS A 215 5.68 -11.90 19.78
N MET A 216 6.55 -12.87 20.06
CA MET A 216 7.80 -13.12 19.33
C MET A 216 7.71 -14.39 18.47
N ALA A 217 8.30 -14.35 17.28
CA ALA A 217 8.42 -15.51 16.41
C ALA A 217 9.54 -16.45 16.92
N GLN A 218 9.16 -17.49 17.67
CA GLN A 218 10.13 -18.43 18.26
C GLN A 218 10.66 -19.46 17.26
N ARG A 219 9.76 -20.06 16.49
CA ARG A 219 10.05 -21.14 15.53
C ARG A 219 9.11 -21.03 14.33
N ALA A 220 9.63 -21.37 13.16
CA ALA A 220 8.80 -21.51 11.98
C ALA A 220 7.89 -22.76 12.08
N GLY A 221 6.66 -22.63 11.62
CA GLY A 221 5.70 -23.72 11.50
C GLY A 221 4.31 -23.34 12.04
N PRO A 222 3.23 -23.93 11.49
CA PRO A 222 1.86 -23.48 11.71
C PRO A 222 1.35 -23.71 13.14
N ILE A 223 2.07 -24.50 13.96
CA ILE A 223 1.75 -24.77 15.36
C ILE A 223 2.30 -23.65 16.26
N TYR A 224 3.39 -23.00 15.85
CA TYR A 224 4.09 -21.98 16.60
C TYR A 224 3.66 -20.54 16.23
N GLY A 225 2.95 -20.37 15.11
CA GLY A 225 2.39 -19.09 14.69
C GLY A 225 0.98 -18.84 15.25
N LEU A 226 0.30 -17.86 14.64
CA LEU A 226 -1.06 -17.46 14.99
C LEU A 226 -2.06 -18.41 14.32
N ARG A 227 -3.06 -18.87 15.06
CA ARG A 227 -4.15 -19.70 14.52
C ARG A 227 -5.47 -19.11 14.97
N VAL A 228 -6.33 -18.82 14.01
CA VAL A 228 -7.62 -18.16 14.27
C VAL A 228 -8.74 -18.91 13.60
N VAL A 229 -9.84 -19.12 14.32
CA VAL A 229 -11.12 -19.59 13.77
C VAL A 229 -12.03 -18.38 13.71
N LEU A 230 -12.53 -18.10 12.53
CA LEU A 230 -13.21 -16.87 12.22
C LEU A 230 -14.60 -17.21 11.63
N LYS A 231 -15.59 -16.38 11.91
CA LYS A 231 -16.99 -16.58 11.54
C LYS A 231 -17.55 -15.28 10.97
N THR A 232 -18.29 -15.40 9.87
CA THR A 232 -19.11 -14.31 9.34
C THR A 232 -20.55 -14.75 9.24
N ASN A 233 -21.47 -13.85 8.92
CA ASN A 233 -22.83 -14.21 8.57
C ASN A 233 -23.14 -13.75 7.15
N ILE A 234 -23.14 -14.68 6.19
CA ILE A 234 -23.34 -14.39 4.76
C ILE A 234 -24.73 -13.78 4.51
N SER A 235 -25.75 -14.12 5.29
CA SER A 235 -27.10 -13.55 5.11
C SER A 235 -27.17 -12.05 5.44
N GLU A 236 -26.19 -11.53 6.20
CA GLU A 236 -26.08 -10.12 6.58
C GLU A 236 -25.23 -9.30 5.61
N PHE A 237 -24.75 -9.89 4.51
CA PHE A 237 -23.93 -9.18 3.53
C PHE A 237 -24.75 -8.15 2.76
N LEU A 238 -24.15 -6.98 2.55
CA LEU A 238 -24.72 -5.96 1.68
C LEU A 238 -24.63 -6.42 0.23
N ALA A 239 -25.57 -5.98 -0.62
CA ALA A 239 -25.53 -6.27 -2.06
C ALA A 239 -24.26 -5.69 -2.74
N THR A 240 -23.63 -4.71 -2.10
CA THR A 240 -22.36 -4.13 -2.54
C THR A 240 -21.14 -4.95 -2.12
N SER A 241 -21.26 -6.00 -1.31
CA SER A 241 -20.14 -6.91 -1.00
C SER A 241 -19.95 -7.92 -2.14
N ASP A 242 -18.79 -7.90 -2.78
CA ASP A 242 -18.41 -8.70 -3.95
C ASP A 242 -18.13 -10.17 -3.63
N ALA A 243 -17.64 -10.46 -2.42
CA ALA A 243 -17.26 -11.80 -2.02
C ALA A 243 -17.62 -12.05 -0.56
N ALA A 244 -18.07 -13.28 -0.29
CA ALA A 244 -18.21 -13.80 1.06
C ALA A 244 -16.85 -14.31 1.55
N GLY A 245 -16.32 -13.67 2.58
CA GLY A 245 -14.99 -13.95 3.07
C GLY A 245 -14.48 -12.86 3.99
N MET A 246 -13.16 -12.90 4.20
CA MET A 246 -12.48 -12.05 5.15
C MET A 246 -11.18 -11.59 4.54
N ARG A 247 -10.74 -10.41 4.96
CA ARG A 247 -9.49 -9.82 4.51
C ARG A 247 -8.45 -9.97 5.60
N VAL A 248 -7.27 -10.46 5.23
CA VAL A 248 -6.14 -10.68 6.12
C VAL A 248 -4.96 -9.85 5.67
N ILE A 249 -4.34 -9.11 6.58
CA ILE A 249 -3.17 -8.26 6.29
C ILE A 249 -2.09 -8.55 7.31
N VAL A 250 -0.87 -8.63 6.82
CA VAL A 250 0.35 -8.84 7.60
C VAL A 250 1.22 -7.61 7.37
N TYR A 251 1.65 -6.95 8.44
CA TYR A 251 2.41 -5.70 8.37
C TYR A 251 3.31 -5.55 9.60
N ASP A 252 4.23 -4.58 9.55
CA ASP A 252 5.16 -4.35 10.67
C ASP A 252 4.52 -3.46 11.75
N GLN A 253 5.05 -3.52 12.97
CA GLN A 253 4.52 -2.67 14.04
C GLN A 253 4.81 -1.19 13.78
N GLY A 254 3.83 -0.33 14.07
CA GLY A 254 3.94 1.12 13.86
C GLY A 254 3.64 1.59 12.43
N GLU A 255 3.18 0.69 11.54
CA GLU A 255 2.65 1.02 10.22
C GLU A 255 1.11 1.11 10.24
N LYS A 256 0.54 2.01 9.44
CA LYS A 256 -0.93 2.09 9.25
C LYS A 256 -1.38 1.04 8.21
N PRO A 257 -2.19 0.03 8.58
CA PRO A 257 -2.74 -0.89 7.60
C PRO A 257 -3.85 -0.22 6.78
N PHE A 258 -3.89 -0.51 5.47
CA PHE A 258 -4.92 -0.07 4.53
C PHE A 258 -5.67 -1.29 3.94
N PRO A 259 -6.68 -1.80 4.66
CA PRO A 259 -7.31 -3.08 4.34
C PRO A 259 -8.18 -3.08 3.09
N ASP A 260 -8.57 -1.92 2.58
CA ASP A 260 -9.32 -1.80 1.34
C ASP A 260 -8.47 -2.09 0.10
N ILE A 261 -7.17 -1.80 0.15
CA ILE A 261 -6.25 -1.95 -0.98
C ILE A 261 -5.24 -3.10 -0.81
N PHE A 262 -4.75 -3.35 0.40
CA PHE A 262 -3.75 -4.38 0.69
C PHE A 262 -4.35 -5.59 1.40
N GLY A 263 -3.63 -6.70 1.42
CA GLY A 263 -4.04 -7.94 2.07
C GLY A 263 -4.60 -9.00 1.13
N TYR A 264 -4.99 -10.12 1.73
CA TYR A 264 -5.34 -11.35 1.07
C TYR A 264 -6.75 -11.77 1.48
N ASN A 265 -7.58 -12.08 0.50
CA ASN A 265 -8.92 -12.59 0.73
C ASN A 265 -8.86 -14.07 1.12
N VAL A 266 -9.51 -14.41 2.23
CA VAL A 266 -9.70 -15.78 2.68
C VAL A 266 -11.18 -16.14 2.54
N GLN A 267 -11.44 -17.24 1.84
CA GLN A 267 -12.81 -17.72 1.58
C GLN A 267 -13.36 -18.45 2.80
N THR A 268 -14.67 -18.31 3.03
CA THR A 268 -15.39 -19.11 4.02
C THR A 268 -15.40 -20.61 3.67
N GLY A 269 -15.60 -21.49 4.65
CA GLY A 269 -15.60 -22.95 4.42
C GLY A 269 -14.23 -23.52 4.03
N SER A 270 -13.15 -22.79 4.34
CA SER A 270 -11.78 -23.20 4.04
C SER A 270 -10.85 -23.08 5.25
N SER A 271 -9.77 -23.84 5.19
CA SER A 271 -8.63 -23.77 6.10
C SER A 271 -7.46 -23.21 5.31
N SER A 272 -7.07 -21.96 5.57
CA SER A 272 -5.96 -21.30 4.90
C SER A 272 -4.69 -21.29 5.75
N SER A 273 -3.55 -21.65 5.17
CA SER A 273 -2.22 -21.53 5.73
C SER A 273 -1.48 -20.41 5.01
N ILE A 274 -1.04 -19.41 5.77
CA ILE A 274 -0.44 -18.16 5.30
C ILE A 274 1.02 -18.13 5.78
N GLY A 275 1.95 -18.56 4.94
CA GLY A 275 3.37 -18.50 5.24
C GLY A 275 3.92 -17.10 5.00
N VAL A 276 4.64 -16.54 5.97
CA VAL A 276 5.18 -15.17 5.92
C VAL A 276 6.71 -15.17 5.93
N THR A 277 7.31 -14.32 5.10
CA THR A 277 8.76 -14.08 5.05
C THR A 277 9.00 -12.58 5.21
N PHE A 278 9.80 -12.18 6.18
CA PHE A 278 10.14 -10.78 6.36
C PHE A 278 11.31 -10.36 5.45
N VAL A 279 11.17 -9.22 4.79
CA VAL A 279 12.17 -8.59 3.93
C VAL A 279 12.41 -7.16 4.41
N ASP A 280 13.65 -6.88 4.82
CA ASP A 280 14.10 -5.52 5.16
C ASP A 280 14.62 -4.82 3.91
N MET A 281 14.03 -3.69 3.52
CA MET A 281 14.45 -2.90 2.38
C MET A 281 14.99 -1.55 2.82
N SER A 282 16.23 -1.26 2.43
CA SER A 282 16.84 0.06 2.57
C SER A 282 17.24 0.60 1.20
N ARG A 283 16.82 1.83 0.89
CA ARG A 283 17.01 2.52 -0.39
C ARG A 283 17.84 3.78 -0.16
N LEU A 284 18.60 4.18 -1.18
CA LEU A 284 19.36 5.42 -1.15
C LEU A 284 18.49 6.58 -1.63
N ALA A 285 18.52 7.68 -0.87
CA ALA A 285 17.86 8.93 -1.23
C ALA A 285 18.60 9.68 -2.35
N GLU A 286 18.09 10.85 -2.73
CA GLU A 286 18.68 11.71 -3.75
C GLU A 286 20.14 12.06 -3.37
N PRO A 287 21.12 12.00 -4.32
CA PRO A 287 20.98 11.86 -5.78
C PRO A 287 20.98 10.43 -6.34
N TYR A 288 21.06 9.40 -5.50
CA TYR A 288 21.18 7.99 -5.94
C TYR A 288 19.83 7.32 -6.20
N GLY A 289 18.76 7.83 -5.60
CA GLY A 289 17.40 7.33 -5.78
C GLY A 289 16.36 8.36 -5.36
N GLN A 290 15.09 7.97 -5.42
CA GLN A 290 13.95 8.81 -5.02
C GLN A 290 13.18 8.07 -3.93
N CYS A 291 13.51 8.36 -2.68
CA CYS A 291 12.80 7.86 -1.50
C CYS A 291 12.83 8.91 -0.39
N THR A 292 11.88 8.82 0.54
CA THR A 292 11.85 9.64 1.76
C THR A 292 11.14 8.90 2.89
N ASP A 293 11.65 9.03 4.11
CA ASP A 293 10.95 8.59 5.33
C ASP A 293 10.22 9.77 6.01
N ASP A 294 10.40 10.98 5.50
CA ASP A 294 9.83 12.20 6.05
C ASP A 294 8.35 12.34 5.70
N LYS A 295 7.52 12.65 6.71
CA LYS A 295 6.11 12.96 6.52
C LYS A 295 5.95 14.41 6.05
N PRO A 296 5.19 14.68 4.97
CA PRO A 296 4.86 16.04 4.59
C PRO A 296 3.92 16.69 5.62
N ASP A 297 3.88 18.03 5.68
CA ASP A 297 3.09 18.77 6.67
C ASP A 297 1.59 18.46 6.63
N ASN A 298 1.07 18.09 5.46
CA ASN A 298 -0.33 17.72 5.24
C ASN A 298 -0.62 16.22 5.45
N TYR A 299 0.34 15.44 5.97
CA TYR A 299 0.16 14.01 6.22
C TYR A 299 -0.83 13.75 7.36
N LEU A 300 -1.88 12.97 7.09
CA LEU A 300 -3.04 12.82 7.98
C LEU A 300 -2.96 11.61 8.93
N TYR A 301 -1.93 10.77 8.83
CA TYR A 301 -1.83 9.53 9.61
C TYR A 301 -0.73 9.62 10.68
N ASP A 302 -1.03 9.15 11.89
CA ASP A 302 -0.13 9.27 13.05
C ASP A 302 1.09 8.33 12.97
N LEU A 303 0.94 7.20 12.28
CA LEU A 303 1.93 6.11 12.15
C LEU A 303 2.99 6.40 11.07
N ALA A 304 3.95 5.50 10.87
CA ALA A 304 5.08 5.72 9.95
C ALA A 304 4.65 6.16 8.53
N TYR A 305 5.53 6.91 7.85
CA TYR A 305 5.27 7.34 6.48
C TYR A 305 5.00 6.14 5.57
N SER A 306 4.00 6.29 4.70
CA SER A 306 3.67 5.34 3.66
C SER A 306 3.19 6.09 2.43
N THR A 307 3.47 5.52 1.26
CA THR A 307 3.04 6.10 -0.03
C THR A 307 1.53 6.23 -0.10
N GLU A 308 0.80 5.19 0.32
CA GLU A 308 -0.66 5.23 0.38
C GLU A 308 -1.18 6.31 1.34
N GLY A 309 -0.60 6.42 2.54
CA GLY A 309 -0.98 7.46 3.48
C GLY A 309 -0.76 8.86 2.90
N CYS A 310 0.31 9.06 2.14
CA CYS A 310 0.62 10.32 1.46
C CYS A 310 -0.43 10.65 0.38
N GLN A 311 -0.73 9.69 -0.51
CA GLN A 311 -1.71 9.89 -1.58
C GLN A 311 -3.12 10.19 -1.03
N ARG A 312 -3.54 9.48 0.03
CA ARG A 312 -4.82 9.74 0.70
C ARG A 312 -4.86 11.10 1.38
N SER A 313 -3.75 11.54 1.94
CA SER A 313 -3.64 12.86 2.57
C SER A 313 -3.80 13.99 1.56
N ILE A 314 -3.15 13.85 0.39
CA ILE A 314 -3.29 14.81 -0.72
C ILE A 314 -4.72 14.81 -1.25
N TYR A 315 -5.30 13.64 -1.51
CA TYR A 315 -6.70 13.54 -1.97
C TYR A 315 -7.67 14.26 -1.04
N GLN A 316 -7.54 14.03 0.27
CA GLN A 316 -8.42 14.65 1.25
C GLN A 316 -8.21 16.17 1.33
N GLN A 317 -6.96 16.62 1.24
CA GLN A 317 -6.64 18.05 1.21
C GLN A 317 -7.26 18.72 -0.01
N GLU A 318 -7.13 18.11 -1.20
CA GLU A 318 -7.76 18.61 -2.43
C GLU A 318 -9.29 18.61 -2.34
N MET A 319 -9.89 17.62 -1.66
CA MET A 319 -11.33 17.57 -1.40
C MET A 319 -11.78 18.77 -0.57
N ILE A 320 -11.08 19.05 0.54
CA ILE A 320 -11.40 20.16 1.42
C ILE A 320 -11.21 21.50 0.70
N ASP A 321 -10.09 21.68 0.00
CA ASP A 321 -9.74 22.95 -0.64
C ASP A 321 -10.63 23.28 -1.85
N ASN A 322 -11.02 22.27 -2.64
CA ASN A 322 -11.80 22.49 -3.86
C ASN A 322 -13.31 22.30 -3.68
N CYS A 323 -13.75 21.44 -2.77
CA CYS A 323 -15.15 21.10 -2.57
C CYS A 323 -15.74 21.62 -1.25
N ASN A 324 -14.91 22.17 -0.34
CA ASN A 324 -15.33 22.62 1.01
C ASN A 324 -16.02 21.53 1.86
N CYS A 325 -15.78 20.27 1.52
CA CYS A 325 -16.28 19.10 2.24
C CYS A 325 -15.17 18.05 2.32
N TYR A 326 -15.34 17.00 3.12
CA TYR A 326 -14.36 15.92 3.22
C TYR A 326 -15.00 14.54 3.01
N ASP A 327 -14.19 13.59 2.53
CA ASP A 327 -14.60 12.19 2.42
C ASP A 327 -14.34 11.50 3.78
N PRO A 328 -15.37 10.94 4.45
CA PRO A 328 -15.25 10.31 5.75
C PRO A 328 -14.47 8.99 5.71
N SER A 329 -14.08 8.51 4.52
CA SER A 329 -13.18 7.36 4.37
C SER A 329 -11.74 7.65 4.80
N TYR A 330 -11.40 8.94 4.96
CA TYR A 330 -10.06 9.39 5.33
C TYR A 330 -10.14 10.32 6.55
N PRO A 331 -9.09 10.40 7.38
CA PRO A 331 -9.00 11.37 8.46
C PRO A 331 -9.07 12.82 7.93
N ILE A 332 -9.22 13.79 8.82
CA ILE A 332 -9.14 15.22 8.49
C ILE A 332 -8.05 15.90 9.33
N PRO A 333 -7.46 17.01 8.86
CA PRO A 333 -6.51 17.78 9.65
C PRO A 333 -7.09 18.20 11.00
N ALA A 334 -6.28 18.12 12.06
CA ALA A 334 -6.70 18.53 13.40
C ALA A 334 -7.12 20.01 13.42
N GLY A 335 -8.32 20.29 13.93
CA GLY A 335 -8.89 21.64 13.97
C GLY A 335 -9.56 22.11 12.67
N SER A 336 -9.70 21.23 11.67
CA SER A 336 -10.50 21.52 10.48
C SER A 336 -12.00 21.63 10.83
N ASN A 337 -12.66 22.64 10.25
CA ASN A 337 -14.11 22.85 10.35
C ASN A 337 -14.87 22.28 9.13
N ALA A 338 -14.20 21.47 8.29
CA ALA A 338 -14.82 20.87 7.12
C ALA A 338 -15.97 19.92 7.53
N THR A 339 -17.04 19.90 6.74
CA THR A 339 -18.18 18.98 6.93
C THR A 339 -18.10 17.80 5.96
N VAL A 340 -18.73 16.68 6.33
CA VAL A 340 -18.81 15.49 5.46
C VAL A 340 -19.48 15.87 4.14
N CYS A 341 -18.97 15.40 3.00
CA CYS A 341 -19.61 15.60 1.70
C CYS A 341 -20.99 14.93 1.66
N VAL A 342 -22.02 15.65 1.22
CA VAL A 342 -23.42 15.20 1.18
C VAL A 342 -23.92 15.09 -0.26
N ILE A 343 -24.59 13.98 -0.57
CA ILE A 343 -25.30 13.81 -1.86
C ILE A 343 -26.75 14.30 -1.70
N PRO A 344 -27.30 15.08 -2.64
CA PRO A 344 -26.74 15.41 -3.97
C PRO A 344 -25.82 16.61 -4.06
N ASP A 345 -25.77 17.46 -3.03
CA ASP A 345 -25.22 18.82 -3.14
C ASP A 345 -23.74 18.84 -3.54
N ASP A 346 -22.92 17.95 -2.98
CA ASP A 346 -21.48 17.89 -3.22
C ASP A 346 -21.10 16.88 -4.32
N PHE A 347 -22.07 16.15 -4.88
CA PHE A 347 -21.81 15.00 -5.76
C PHE A 347 -20.96 15.37 -6.97
N ALA A 348 -21.24 16.50 -7.62
CA ALA A 348 -20.51 16.89 -8.83
C ALA A 348 -19.02 17.17 -8.55
N CYS A 349 -18.70 17.77 -7.41
CA CYS A 349 -17.33 18.08 -7.02
C CYS A 349 -16.60 16.82 -6.55
N TRP A 350 -17.24 16.07 -5.63
CA TRP A 350 -16.72 14.81 -5.11
C TRP A 350 -16.45 13.79 -6.23
N ALA A 351 -17.41 13.57 -7.13
CA ALA A 351 -17.25 12.63 -8.24
C ALA A 351 -16.15 13.06 -9.22
N ARG A 352 -15.93 14.36 -9.40
CA ARG A 352 -14.83 14.86 -10.23
C ARG A 352 -13.47 14.50 -9.63
N LEU A 353 -13.27 14.74 -8.33
CA LEU A 353 -12.00 14.44 -7.65
C LEU A 353 -11.77 12.94 -7.50
N THR A 354 -12.80 12.16 -7.18
CA THR A 354 -12.68 10.69 -7.05
C THR A 354 -12.33 10.01 -8.38
N ASN A 355 -12.65 10.62 -9.52
CA ASN A 355 -12.27 10.10 -10.84
C ASN A 355 -10.91 10.61 -11.35
N LEU A 356 -10.32 11.61 -10.68
CA LEU A 356 -8.98 12.08 -11.00
C LEU A 356 -7.98 11.19 -10.27
N SER A 357 -7.12 10.49 -11.03
CA SER A 357 -5.92 9.95 -10.41
C SER A 357 -5.03 11.13 -10.05
N SER A 358 -4.91 11.45 -8.77
CA SER A 358 -3.88 12.34 -8.27
C SER A 358 -2.52 11.66 -8.47
N SER A 359 -2.00 11.72 -9.69
CA SER A 359 -0.61 11.39 -10.01
C SER A 359 0.26 12.54 -9.53
N ASP A 360 0.21 12.84 -8.24
CA ASP A 360 1.18 13.74 -7.64
C ASP A 360 2.47 12.95 -7.43
N ASN A 361 3.52 13.38 -8.13
CA ASN A 361 4.84 12.77 -8.06
C ASN A 361 5.55 13.07 -6.73
N SER A 362 4.89 13.80 -5.81
CA SER A 362 5.40 14.14 -4.48
C SER A 362 5.49 12.95 -3.51
N CYS A 363 4.62 11.95 -3.66
CA CYS A 363 4.64 10.75 -2.80
C CYS A 363 5.63 9.71 -3.35
N THR A 364 6.84 9.68 -2.79
CA THR A 364 7.89 8.70 -3.13
C THR A 364 7.91 7.54 -2.14
N GLN A 365 8.53 6.41 -2.51
CA GLN A 365 8.60 5.25 -1.63
C GLN A 365 9.43 5.54 -0.35
N PRO A 366 9.15 4.90 0.79
CA PRO A 366 10.01 4.98 1.97
C PRO A 366 11.42 4.50 1.68
N CYS A 367 12.41 5.15 2.29
CA CYS A 367 13.80 4.72 2.19
C CYS A 367 14.03 3.46 3.02
N ASN A 368 13.43 3.36 4.21
CA ASN A 368 13.52 2.17 5.06
C ASN A 368 12.14 1.55 5.23
N GLU A 369 12.00 0.28 4.85
CA GLU A 369 10.71 -0.38 4.77
C GLU A 369 10.84 -1.87 5.10
N GLY A 370 10.04 -2.34 6.05
CA GLY A 370 9.89 -3.76 6.34
C GLY A 370 8.67 -4.33 5.62
N VAL A 371 8.87 -5.30 4.72
CA VAL A 371 7.78 -5.91 3.96
C VAL A 371 7.66 -7.39 4.30
N TYR A 372 6.42 -7.86 4.48
CA TYR A 372 6.14 -9.29 4.65
C TYR A 372 5.67 -9.89 3.33
N GLU A 373 6.51 -10.72 2.72
CA GLU A 373 6.12 -11.54 1.58
C GLU A 373 5.26 -12.71 2.07
N VAL A 374 4.10 -12.90 1.44
CA VAL A 374 3.11 -13.87 1.88
C VAL A 374 2.87 -14.94 0.82
N THR A 375 2.81 -16.19 1.28
CA THR A 375 2.40 -17.35 0.50
C THR A 375 1.13 -17.94 1.09
N VAL A 376 0.11 -18.20 0.26
CA VAL A 376 -1.19 -18.71 0.72
C VAL A 376 -1.43 -20.09 0.14
N SER A 377 -1.83 -21.02 0.99
CA SER A 377 -2.35 -22.32 0.60
C SER A 377 -3.65 -22.60 1.34
N SER A 378 -4.60 -23.27 0.69
CA SER A 378 -5.94 -23.48 1.25
C SER A 378 -6.41 -24.91 1.05
N ALA A 379 -7.17 -25.42 2.02
CA ALA A 379 -7.86 -26.71 1.96
C ALA A 379 -9.33 -26.56 2.37
N LYS A 380 -10.20 -27.47 1.93
CA LYS A 380 -11.61 -27.49 2.35
C LYS A 380 -11.71 -27.74 3.86
N TRP A 381 -12.56 -26.98 4.56
CA TRP A 381 -12.79 -27.16 5.99
C TRP A 381 -14.26 -26.86 6.34
N PRO A 382 -14.92 -27.67 7.20
CA PRO A 382 -14.38 -28.85 7.89
C PRO A 382 -14.24 -30.09 6.99
N SER A 383 -13.50 -31.10 7.47
CA SER A 383 -13.29 -32.39 6.78
C SER A 383 -14.50 -33.34 6.84
N GLY A 384 -15.48 -33.04 7.69
CA GLY A 384 -16.64 -33.90 7.98
C GLY A 384 -16.35 -35.04 8.97
N SER A 385 -15.10 -35.21 9.44
CA SER A 385 -14.71 -36.30 10.33
C SER A 385 -14.70 -35.95 11.83
N VAL A 386 -14.82 -34.66 12.17
CA VAL A 386 -14.69 -34.18 13.55
C VAL A 386 -15.99 -33.52 13.96
N THR A 387 -16.47 -33.88 15.14
CA THR A 387 -17.53 -33.16 15.85
C THR A 387 -16.90 -32.29 16.96
N GLN A 388 -16.46 -31.05 16.68
CA GLN A 388 -16.51 -29.90 17.62
C GLN A 388 -15.91 -28.57 17.09
N VAL A 389 -16.43 -27.47 17.66
CA VAL A 389 -16.31 -26.02 17.36
C VAL A 389 -16.62 -25.67 15.89
N GLY A 390 -17.88 -25.31 15.63
CA GLY A 390 -18.38 -25.01 14.29
C GLY A 390 -19.01 -26.20 13.55
N ASN A 391 -19.38 -27.29 14.23
CA ASN A 391 -20.12 -28.38 13.57
C ASN A 391 -21.48 -27.89 13.10
N CYS A 392 -21.81 -28.19 11.84
CA CYS A 392 -23.20 -28.36 11.44
C CYS A 392 -23.75 -29.60 12.16
N ILE A 393 -24.68 -29.38 13.08
CA ILE A 393 -25.48 -30.46 13.64
C ILE A 393 -26.39 -30.94 12.50
N GLU A 394 -26.41 -32.24 12.21
CA GLU A 394 -27.35 -32.82 11.25
C GLU A 394 -28.79 -32.40 11.61
N GLY A 395 -29.41 -31.59 10.75
CA GLY A 395 -30.77 -31.05 10.94
C GLY A 395 -30.88 -29.52 10.90
N GLU A 396 -29.78 -28.79 11.05
CA GLU A 396 -29.71 -27.33 10.77
C GLU A 396 -28.94 -27.11 9.46
N TYR A 397 -29.64 -26.52 8.49
CA TYR A 397 -29.23 -26.15 7.11
C TYR A 397 -27.73 -26.23 6.76
N ASP A 398 -27.45 -26.99 5.69
CA ASP A 398 -26.17 -27.16 4.97
C ASP A 398 -25.45 -25.82 4.64
N GLU A 399 -26.19 -24.72 4.58
CA GLU A 399 -25.67 -23.37 4.28
C GLU A 399 -24.94 -22.69 5.45
N SER A 400 -25.21 -23.08 6.70
CA SER A 400 -24.60 -22.44 7.89
C SER A 400 -23.12 -22.81 8.08
N CYS A 401 -22.67 -23.99 7.64
CA CYS A 401 -21.23 -24.35 7.65
C CYS A 401 -20.39 -23.52 6.68
N LEU A 402 -21.01 -23.00 5.61
CA LEU A 402 -20.32 -22.11 4.65
C LEU A 402 -20.00 -20.74 5.25
N THR A 403 -20.34 -20.48 6.52
CA THR A 403 -20.16 -19.18 7.17
C THR A 403 -18.93 -19.11 8.10
N VAL A 404 -18.29 -20.25 8.40
CA VAL A 404 -17.14 -20.37 9.33
C VAL A 404 -15.88 -20.80 8.56
N PHE A 405 -14.69 -20.40 9.04
CA PHE A 405 -13.40 -20.77 8.44
C PHE A 405 -12.25 -20.74 9.46
N LYS A 406 -11.08 -21.24 9.05
CA LYS A 406 -9.90 -21.38 9.91
C LYS A 406 -8.64 -20.88 9.20
N VAL A 407 -7.84 -20.07 9.87
CA VAL A 407 -6.59 -19.51 9.35
C VAL A 407 -5.43 -19.91 10.25
N PHE A 408 -4.32 -20.30 9.63
CA PHE A 408 -3.04 -20.59 10.26
C PHE A 408 -1.99 -19.69 9.63
N PHE A 409 -1.20 -19.03 10.46
CA PHE A 409 -0.05 -18.22 10.07
C PHE A 409 1.23 -18.95 10.47
#